data_AF-A0A6J6ZFR9-F1
#
_entry.id   AF-A0A6J6ZFR9-F1
#
_cell.length_a   1.000
_cell.length_b   1.000
_cell.length_c   1.000
_cell.angle_alpha   90.00
_cell.angle_beta   90.00
_cell.angle_gamma   90.00
#
_symmetry.space_group_name_H-M   'P 1'
#
loop_
_entity.id
_entity.type
_entity.pdbx_description
1 polymer ?
#
loop_
_entity_poly.entity_id
_entity_poly.type
_entity_poly.pdbx_seq_one_letter_code
_entity_poly.pdbx_strand_id
1 'polypeptide(L)'
;MSTTNKPVKTTARPARSLAILGLVLIAMTGLVFVQGATSVRLGLDLRGGTSVTLQPRIAPGESGKVTNEAIDQAVSIIRQRVNSLGVAESEVAAQGSGTNRQIVISVPGDTGRRVVELVGQTAELRFRQVLARAVSTGAVDATATPTAGVSAAVNAKFAVLDCTKSENLQGTGADSPTEAIAVCDRSGTTKYILAPAEVLGRQVSKASASIDTQGGSAWYVNLTFNGEGTKAFGALTARVTTLAEPLNQVAIVLDGLVVSAPRINEAIPSGSAQITGSFTQVEAQDLANVLKYGALPLAFDRGEVQQVSPTLGADQLNAGLIAGGLGLGLVLLYSLLYYRGLGFVTVGSLLVAGSLVYLLFLLLGKWIGFTLTLAGIAGAIVAIGVTADSFIIYFERIRDEIREGRTLRMAVETGWQRARHTILVADFVSIIAAVLLYFFAVGGVRGFAFTLGLTTLVDLIVVFVFTKPLVTILSRLNFFSSGHRYSGLSAKSTGTLPVVKEA
;
A
#
# COMPACT_ATOMS: atom_id res chain seq x y z
N MET A 1 28.25 -33.12 44.13
CA MET A 1 28.61 -31.69 43.99
C MET A 1 27.33 -30.87 44.10
N SER A 2 27.12 -30.18 45.22
CA SER A 2 25.99 -29.27 45.42
C SER A 2 26.31 -27.95 44.71
N THR A 3 25.62 -27.67 43.62
CA THR A 3 25.71 -26.37 42.94
C THR A 3 24.90 -25.35 43.73
N THR A 4 25.61 -24.50 44.46
CA THR A 4 25.05 -23.34 45.16
C THR A 4 24.54 -22.36 44.09
N ASN A 5 23.23 -22.36 43.82
CA ASN A 5 22.57 -21.29 43.09
C ASN A 5 22.71 -19.99 43.90
N LYS A 6 23.74 -19.18 43.59
CA LYS A 6 23.82 -17.82 44.10
C LYS A 6 22.57 -17.06 43.63
N PRO A 7 21.71 -16.57 44.53
CA PRO A 7 20.63 -15.70 44.11
C PRO A 7 21.26 -14.40 43.62
N VAL A 8 21.26 -14.19 42.31
CA VAL A 8 21.58 -12.87 41.74
C VAL A 8 20.53 -11.91 42.28
N LYS A 9 20.87 -11.15 43.32
CA LYS A 9 20.08 -10.02 43.80
C LYS A 9 20.11 -8.93 42.71
N THR A 10 19.30 -9.09 41.68
CA THR A 10 18.88 -7.96 40.86
C THR A 10 17.93 -7.13 41.73
N THR A 11 18.49 -6.18 42.48
CA THR A 11 17.69 -5.08 43.03
C THR A 11 17.12 -4.31 41.85
N ALA A 12 15.96 -4.74 41.35
CA ALA A 12 15.21 -4.03 40.34
C ALA A 12 14.97 -2.61 40.90
N ARG A 13 15.48 -1.59 40.21
CA ARG A 13 15.27 -0.18 40.55
C ARG A 13 14.05 0.31 39.76
N PRO A 14 12.82 0.22 40.32
CA PRO A 14 11.59 0.49 39.57
C PRO A 14 11.51 1.92 39.04
N ALA A 15 12.15 2.88 39.71
CA ALA A 15 12.22 4.26 39.22
C ALA A 15 13.03 4.38 37.92
N ARG A 16 14.04 3.52 37.70
CA ARG A 16 14.89 3.57 36.50
C ARG A 16 14.12 3.15 35.25
N SER A 17 13.28 2.11 35.34
CA SER A 17 12.47 1.66 34.20
C SER A 17 11.43 2.71 33.80
N LEU A 18 10.78 3.35 34.78
CA LEU A 18 9.85 4.46 34.51
C LEU A 18 10.57 5.67 33.88
N ALA A 19 11.75 6.02 34.36
CA ALA A 19 12.56 7.10 33.78
C ALA A 19 12.99 6.78 32.33
N ILE A 20 13.39 5.54 32.05
CA ILE A 20 13.72 5.10 30.69
C ILE A 20 12.50 5.21 29.78
N LEU A 21 11.32 4.77 30.24
CA LEU A 21 10.10 4.86 29.45
C LEU A 21 9.71 6.32 29.16
N GLY A 22 9.83 7.20 30.16
CA GLY A 22 9.62 8.63 29.97
C GLY A 22 10.59 9.23 28.94
N LEU A 23 11.87 8.85 28.99
CA LEU A 23 12.85 9.26 27.97
C LEU A 23 12.51 8.73 26.58
N VAL A 24 12.04 7.48 26.46
CA VAL A 24 11.59 6.90 25.19
C VAL A 24 10.41 7.68 24.62
N LEU A 25 9.41 8.00 25.45
CA LEU A 25 8.26 8.81 25.01
C LEU A 25 8.67 10.21 24.55
N ILE A 26 9.56 10.88 25.28
CA ILE A 26 10.11 12.18 24.89
C ILE A 26 10.89 12.07 23.58
N ALA A 27 11.74 11.06 23.44
CA ALA A 27 12.52 10.83 22.22
C ALA A 27 11.62 10.56 21.01
N MET A 28 10.59 9.72 21.16
CA MET A 28 9.61 9.45 20.10
C MET A 28 8.81 10.70 19.74
N THR A 29 8.38 11.49 20.73
CA THR A 29 7.66 12.75 20.48
C THR A 29 8.54 13.77 19.74
N GLY A 30 9.81 13.90 20.15
CA GLY A 30 10.78 14.74 19.46
C GLY A 30 11.04 14.27 18.02
N LEU A 31 11.11 12.96 17.81
CA LEU A 31 11.26 12.35 16.49
C LEU A 31 10.06 12.62 15.59
N VAL A 32 8.83 12.53 16.13
CA VAL A 32 7.59 12.89 15.43
C VAL A 32 7.64 14.35 14.97
N PHE A 33 8.08 15.26 15.83
CA PHE A 33 8.19 16.69 15.51
C PHE A 33 9.26 16.98 14.44
N VAL A 34 10.47 16.44 14.61
CA VAL A 34 11.58 16.58 13.64
C VAL A 34 11.19 16.04 12.27
N GLN A 35 10.38 14.98 12.26
CA GLN A 35 9.89 14.38 11.04
C GLN A 35 8.57 15.00 10.53
N GLY A 36 7.96 15.98 11.20
CA GLY A 36 6.69 16.55 10.73
C GLY A 36 5.58 15.51 10.57
N ALA A 37 5.60 14.43 11.35
CA ALA A 37 4.56 13.40 11.34
C ALA A 37 3.35 13.88 12.16
N THR A 38 2.59 14.86 11.63
CA THR A 38 1.55 15.58 12.38
C THR A 38 0.19 14.90 12.40
N SER A 39 -0.07 13.95 11.49
CA SER A 39 -1.35 13.25 11.39
C SER A 39 -1.17 11.78 11.07
N VAL A 40 -2.09 10.95 11.59
CA VAL A 40 -2.17 9.54 11.25
C VAL A 40 -2.71 9.43 9.83
N ARG A 41 -1.97 8.74 8.95
CA ARG A 41 -2.44 8.45 7.61
C ARG A 41 -3.59 7.45 7.72
N LEU A 42 -4.70 7.74 7.09
CA LEU A 42 -5.87 6.88 7.09
C LEU A 42 -5.93 6.09 5.78
N GLY A 43 -6.43 4.87 5.85
CA GLY A 43 -6.67 4.01 4.71
C GLY A 43 -7.83 4.51 3.84
N LEU A 44 -7.93 3.93 2.65
CA LEU A 44 -8.96 4.27 1.67
C LEU A 44 -10.38 4.05 2.19
N ASP A 45 -10.56 3.03 3.03
CA ASP A 45 -11.83 2.69 3.67
C ASP A 45 -12.32 3.76 4.66
N LEU A 46 -11.43 4.63 5.14
CA LEU A 46 -11.77 5.73 6.05
C LEU A 46 -11.74 7.11 5.36
N ARG A 47 -10.90 7.31 4.34
CA ARG A 47 -10.81 8.58 3.59
C ARG A 47 -11.72 8.63 2.36
N GLY A 48 -12.16 7.47 1.87
CA GLY A 48 -12.80 7.33 0.57
C GLY A 48 -11.81 7.43 -0.59
N GLY A 49 -12.16 6.78 -1.69
CA GLY A 49 -11.47 6.84 -2.96
C GLY A 49 -11.59 5.54 -3.74
N THR A 50 -10.67 5.31 -4.67
CA THR A 50 -10.64 4.13 -5.55
C THR A 50 -9.39 3.29 -5.32
N SER A 51 -9.56 1.99 -5.08
CA SER A 51 -8.48 1.00 -5.05
C SER A 51 -8.62 0.04 -6.22
N VAL A 52 -7.50 -0.28 -6.86
CA VAL A 52 -7.40 -1.33 -7.87
C VAL A 52 -6.18 -2.18 -7.63
N THR A 53 -6.37 -3.47 -7.85
CA THR A 53 -5.29 -4.45 -7.85
C THR A 53 -4.91 -4.76 -9.28
N LEU A 54 -3.62 -4.74 -9.59
CA LEU A 54 -3.04 -5.13 -10.87
C LEU A 54 -2.26 -6.43 -10.69
N GLN A 55 -2.69 -7.49 -11.37
CA GLN A 55 -2.01 -8.78 -11.36
C GLN A 55 -1.08 -8.86 -12.57
N PRO A 56 0.21 -9.22 -12.43
CA PRO A 56 1.08 -9.42 -13.58
C PRO A 56 0.53 -10.53 -14.48
N ARG A 57 0.39 -10.23 -15.77
CA ARG A 57 0.00 -11.20 -16.79
C ARG A 57 1.23 -12.01 -17.19
N ILE A 58 1.12 -13.34 -17.12
CA ILE A 58 2.19 -14.26 -17.52
C ILE A 58 1.83 -14.84 -18.89
N ALA A 59 2.50 -14.40 -19.96
CA ALA A 59 2.35 -15.01 -21.27
C ALA A 59 3.05 -16.39 -21.32
N PRO A 60 2.62 -17.32 -22.19
CA PRO A 60 3.27 -18.63 -22.34
C PRO A 60 4.77 -18.48 -22.66
N GLY A 61 5.64 -19.00 -21.79
CA GLY A 61 7.10 -18.89 -21.92
C GLY A 61 7.75 -17.70 -21.18
N GLU A 62 6.97 -16.84 -20.51
CA GLU A 62 7.45 -15.65 -19.82
C GLU A 62 7.47 -15.75 -18.28
N SER A 63 7.28 -16.96 -17.71
CA SER A 63 7.22 -17.18 -16.26
C SER A 63 8.44 -16.65 -15.49
N GLY A 64 9.60 -16.55 -16.15
CA GLY A 64 10.83 -16.00 -15.58
C GLY A 64 10.95 -14.47 -15.60
N LYS A 65 10.02 -13.75 -16.23
CA LYS A 65 10.04 -12.27 -16.31
C LYS A 65 9.40 -11.58 -15.11
N VAL A 66 8.54 -12.27 -14.36
CA VAL A 66 7.92 -11.74 -13.13
C VAL A 66 8.91 -11.86 -11.97
N THR A 67 9.87 -10.94 -11.92
CA THR A 67 10.82 -10.81 -10.81
C THR A 67 10.39 -9.71 -9.84
N ASN A 68 10.92 -9.74 -8.62
CA ASN A 68 10.64 -8.68 -7.64
C ASN A 68 11.11 -7.31 -8.17
N GLU A 69 12.24 -7.29 -8.88
CA GLU A 69 12.81 -6.08 -9.47
C GLU A 69 11.90 -5.51 -10.56
N ALA A 70 11.31 -6.37 -11.41
CA ALA A 70 10.37 -5.94 -12.43
C ALA A 70 9.08 -5.36 -11.81
N ILE A 71 8.56 -5.96 -10.74
CA ILE A 71 7.39 -5.46 -10.02
C ILE A 71 7.73 -4.13 -9.31
N ASP A 72 8.88 -4.03 -8.65
CA ASP A 72 9.28 -2.81 -7.95
C ASP A 72 9.57 -1.66 -8.94
N GLN A 73 10.11 -1.98 -10.12
CA GLN A 73 10.23 -1.03 -11.22
C GLN A 73 8.85 -0.58 -11.72
N ALA A 74 7.90 -1.51 -11.91
CA ALA A 74 6.52 -1.17 -12.29
C ALA A 74 5.85 -0.27 -11.23
N VAL A 75 6.01 -0.57 -9.93
CA VAL A 75 5.55 0.29 -8.82
C VAL A 75 6.13 1.70 -8.93
N SER A 76 7.42 1.83 -9.24
CA SER A 76 8.06 3.14 -9.38
C SER A 76 7.49 3.97 -10.55
N ILE A 77 7.23 3.33 -11.70
CA ILE A 77 6.65 3.98 -12.88
C ILE A 77 5.19 4.38 -12.61
N ILE A 78 4.39 3.47 -12.05
CA ILE A 78 2.99 3.73 -11.69
C ILE A 78 2.94 4.88 -10.69
N ARG A 79 3.78 4.88 -9.64
CA ARG A 79 3.85 5.98 -8.67
C ARG A 79 4.17 7.31 -9.33
N GLN A 80 5.12 7.35 -10.26
CA GLN A 80 5.44 8.57 -11.00
C GLN A 80 4.27 9.07 -11.86
N ARG A 81 3.53 8.15 -12.51
CA ARG A 81 2.33 8.47 -13.29
C ARG A 81 1.19 8.97 -12.41
N VAL A 82 0.93 8.36 -11.26
CA VAL A 82 -0.12 8.84 -10.34
C VAL A 82 0.24 10.24 -9.82
N ASN A 83 1.51 10.46 -9.45
CA ASN A 83 1.98 11.77 -8.99
C ASN A 83 1.89 12.85 -10.09
N SER A 84 2.13 12.50 -11.36
CA SER A 84 2.04 13.46 -12.47
C SER A 84 0.61 13.87 -12.80
N LEU A 85 -0.36 13.02 -12.48
CA LEU A 85 -1.79 13.33 -12.56
C LEU A 85 -2.26 14.26 -11.43
N GLY A 86 -1.35 14.72 -10.56
CA GLY A 86 -1.65 15.68 -9.50
C GLY A 86 -2.41 15.09 -8.32
N VAL A 87 -2.45 13.76 -8.22
CA VAL A 87 -3.11 13.07 -7.10
C VAL A 87 -2.17 13.09 -5.90
N ALA A 88 -2.51 13.92 -4.92
CA ALA A 88 -1.83 13.92 -3.63
C ALA A 88 -2.15 12.63 -2.87
N GLU A 89 -1.17 12.12 -2.12
CA GLU A 89 -1.34 11.01 -1.16
C GLU A 89 -1.78 9.67 -1.75
N SER A 90 -1.58 9.43 -3.05
CA SER A 90 -1.79 8.10 -3.63
C SER A 90 -0.79 7.08 -3.08
N GLU A 91 -1.27 5.88 -2.77
CA GLU A 91 -0.44 4.77 -2.35
C GLU A 91 -0.30 3.76 -3.50
N VAL A 92 0.95 3.43 -3.84
CA VAL A 92 1.26 2.36 -4.81
C VAL A 92 2.21 1.41 -4.12
N ALA A 93 1.73 0.21 -3.83
CA ALA A 93 2.46 -0.81 -3.11
C ALA A 93 2.31 -2.17 -3.80
N ALA A 94 3.39 -2.95 -3.79
CA ALA A 94 3.31 -4.35 -4.19
C ALA A 94 2.93 -5.22 -2.98
N GLN A 95 1.94 -6.09 -3.16
CA GLN A 95 1.40 -6.99 -2.16
C GLN A 95 1.58 -8.45 -2.58
N GLY A 96 1.83 -9.34 -1.62
CA GLY A 96 2.10 -10.75 -1.89
C GLY A 96 3.59 -11.05 -2.07
N SER A 97 3.90 -12.30 -2.40
CA SER A 97 5.26 -12.84 -2.54
C SER A 97 5.34 -13.77 -3.76
N GLY A 98 6.52 -13.86 -4.37
CA GLY A 98 6.78 -14.69 -5.54
C GLY A 98 5.99 -14.24 -6.78
N THR A 99 5.56 -15.21 -7.59
CA THR A 99 4.84 -14.98 -8.85
C THR A 99 3.42 -14.40 -8.67
N ASN A 100 2.87 -14.48 -7.46
CA ASN A 100 1.53 -13.96 -7.13
C ASN A 100 1.58 -12.53 -6.58
N ARG A 101 2.73 -11.86 -6.65
CA ARG A 101 2.89 -10.48 -6.20
C ARG A 101 2.07 -9.55 -7.12
N GLN A 102 1.12 -8.84 -6.54
CA GLN A 102 0.19 -7.93 -7.20
C GLN A 102 0.51 -6.48 -6.84
N ILE A 103 0.17 -5.53 -7.69
CA ILE A 103 0.33 -4.10 -7.39
C ILE A 103 -1.03 -3.54 -6.96
N VAL A 104 -1.11 -3.02 -5.74
CA VAL A 104 -2.31 -2.33 -5.25
C VAL A 104 -2.09 -0.83 -5.36
N ILE A 105 -3.00 -0.17 -6.05
CA ILE A 105 -3.03 1.27 -6.28
C ILE A 105 -4.24 1.82 -5.55
N SER A 106 -4.01 2.70 -4.58
CA SER A 106 -5.06 3.40 -3.85
C SER A 106 -4.98 4.89 -4.14
N VAL A 107 -6.03 5.42 -4.75
CA VAL A 107 -6.17 6.84 -5.07
C VAL A 107 -7.28 7.43 -4.19
N PRO A 108 -6.97 8.36 -3.29
CA PRO A 108 -7.99 9.02 -2.49
C PRO A 108 -8.90 9.90 -3.35
N GLY A 109 -10.17 10.04 -2.93
CA GLY A 109 -11.15 10.93 -3.54
C GLY A 109 -11.82 10.42 -4.83
N ASP A 110 -12.60 11.30 -5.44
CA ASP A 110 -13.67 10.92 -6.37
C ASP A 110 -13.18 10.74 -7.83
N THR A 111 -12.01 11.27 -8.15
CA THR A 111 -11.37 11.16 -9.48
C THR A 111 -10.60 9.86 -9.68
N GLY A 112 -10.61 8.96 -8.69
CA GLY A 112 -9.75 7.77 -8.65
C GLY A 112 -9.96 6.81 -9.82
N ARG A 113 -11.18 6.65 -10.34
CA ARG A 113 -11.45 5.73 -11.47
C ARG A 113 -10.63 6.07 -12.72
N ARG A 114 -10.69 7.33 -13.17
CA ARG A 114 -9.94 7.79 -14.35
C ARG A 114 -8.44 7.65 -14.12
N VAL A 115 -7.95 8.07 -12.96
CA VAL A 115 -6.53 7.99 -12.62
C VAL A 115 -6.06 6.54 -12.72
N VAL A 116 -6.82 5.62 -12.14
CA VAL A 116 -6.46 4.20 -12.14
C VAL A 116 -6.51 3.59 -13.54
N GLU A 117 -7.50 3.97 -14.35
CA GLU A 117 -7.59 3.54 -15.75
C GLU A 117 -6.36 3.95 -16.57
N LEU A 118 -5.81 5.13 -16.31
CA LEU A 118 -4.62 5.65 -16.99
C LEU A 118 -3.34 5.00 -16.51
N VAL A 119 -3.18 4.82 -15.19
CA VAL A 119 -1.91 4.28 -14.66
C VAL A 119 -1.78 2.77 -14.84
N GLY A 120 -2.89 2.05 -14.98
CA GLY A 120 -2.91 0.62 -15.30
C GLY A 120 -2.73 0.29 -16.79
N GLN A 121 -2.43 1.26 -17.66
CA GLN A 121 -2.07 1.00 -19.06
C GLN A 121 -0.58 0.65 -19.18
N THR A 122 -0.23 -0.35 -20.00
CA THR A 122 1.18 -0.67 -20.28
C THR A 122 1.85 0.50 -21.00
N ALA A 123 1.15 1.08 -21.97
CA ALA A 123 1.56 2.19 -22.81
C ALA A 123 2.84 1.94 -23.60
N GLU A 124 2.86 0.80 -24.27
CA GLU A 124 3.95 0.42 -25.12
C GLU A 124 3.89 1.19 -26.46
N LEU A 125 4.70 2.23 -26.56
CA LEU A 125 4.85 3.03 -27.77
C LEU A 125 5.84 2.37 -28.75
N ARG A 126 5.45 2.27 -30.02
CA ARG A 126 6.30 1.79 -31.10
C ARG A 126 6.12 2.61 -32.37
N PHE A 127 7.21 2.85 -33.08
CA PHE A 127 7.18 3.41 -34.43
C PHE A 127 7.50 2.32 -35.42
N ARG A 128 6.59 2.12 -36.39
CA ARG A 128 6.68 1.09 -37.41
C ARG A 128 6.41 1.69 -38.77
N GLN A 129 7.17 1.28 -39.78
CA GLN A 129 6.84 1.63 -41.16
C GLN A 129 5.53 0.96 -41.58
N VAL A 130 4.66 1.69 -42.27
CA VAL A 130 3.45 1.11 -42.88
C VAL A 130 3.84 0.36 -44.14
N LEU A 131 3.47 -0.91 -44.24
CA LEU A 131 3.71 -1.75 -45.42
C LEU A 131 2.48 -1.84 -46.31
N ALA A 132 1.29 -1.86 -45.71
CA ALA A 132 0.01 -1.78 -46.39
C ALA A 132 -1.04 -1.12 -45.50
N ARG A 133 -2.06 -0.52 -46.13
CA ARG A 133 -3.24 0.01 -45.47
C ARG A 133 -4.50 -0.27 -46.29
N ALA A 134 -5.60 -0.54 -45.62
CA ALA A 134 -6.91 -0.69 -46.25
C ALA A 134 -8.01 -0.18 -45.31
N VAL A 135 -9.12 0.30 -45.87
CA VAL A 135 -10.31 0.65 -45.10
C VAL A 135 -10.91 -0.63 -44.53
N SER A 136 -11.29 -0.62 -43.26
CA SER A 136 -12.01 -1.74 -42.65
C SER A 136 -13.49 -1.63 -42.97
N THR A 137 -14.06 -2.68 -43.58
CA THR A 137 -15.45 -2.71 -44.04
C THR A 137 -16.32 -3.73 -43.30
N GLY A 138 -15.81 -4.34 -42.22
CA GLY A 138 -16.54 -5.39 -41.48
C GLY A 138 -16.61 -6.75 -42.18
N ALA A 139 -16.00 -6.88 -43.36
CA ALA A 139 -15.99 -8.10 -44.16
C ALA A 139 -14.57 -8.55 -44.51
N VAL A 140 -14.42 -9.81 -44.91
CA VAL A 140 -13.15 -10.32 -45.44
C VAL A 140 -12.82 -9.54 -46.71
N ASP A 141 -11.67 -8.91 -46.72
CA ASP A 141 -11.20 -8.13 -47.85
C ASP A 141 -10.54 -9.07 -48.87
N ALA A 142 -11.35 -9.66 -49.75
CA ALA A 142 -10.89 -10.54 -50.81
C ALA A 142 -9.99 -9.84 -51.85
N THR A 143 -9.96 -8.50 -51.83
CA THR A 143 -9.13 -7.64 -52.68
C THR A 143 -7.81 -7.22 -52.04
N ALA A 144 -7.56 -7.59 -50.78
CA ALA A 144 -6.30 -7.29 -50.10
C ALA A 144 -5.13 -7.96 -50.83
N THR A 145 -4.32 -7.16 -51.52
CA THR A 145 -3.15 -7.66 -52.24
C THR A 145 -2.06 -8.07 -51.24
N PRO A 146 -1.52 -9.29 -51.32
CA PRO A 146 -0.45 -9.73 -50.42
C PRO A 146 0.74 -8.78 -50.50
N THR A 147 1.19 -8.32 -49.34
CA THR A 147 2.34 -7.42 -49.26
C THR A 147 3.63 -8.23 -49.36
N ALA A 148 4.47 -7.89 -50.34
CA ALA A 148 5.77 -8.54 -50.54
C ALA A 148 6.70 -8.33 -49.33
N GLY A 149 7.42 -9.38 -48.92
CA GLY A 149 8.32 -9.33 -47.76
C GLY A 149 7.65 -9.53 -46.40
N VAL A 150 6.35 -9.82 -46.37
CA VAL A 150 5.57 -10.11 -45.15
C VAL A 150 5.14 -11.58 -45.15
N SER A 151 5.11 -12.21 -43.97
CA SER A 151 4.75 -13.63 -43.84
C SER A 151 3.31 -13.90 -44.32
N ALA A 152 3.06 -15.11 -44.81
CA ALA A 152 1.72 -15.54 -45.24
C ALA A 152 0.69 -15.43 -44.11
N ALA A 153 1.09 -15.70 -42.87
CA ALA A 153 0.24 -15.60 -41.69
C ALA A 153 -0.25 -14.17 -41.43
N VAL A 154 0.64 -13.17 -41.56
CA VAL A 154 0.28 -11.75 -41.34
C VAL A 154 -0.62 -11.24 -42.46
N ASN A 155 -0.33 -11.61 -43.72
CA ASN A 155 -1.19 -11.28 -44.86
C ASN A 155 -2.59 -11.90 -44.71
N ALA A 156 -2.68 -13.17 -44.28
CA ALA A 156 -3.97 -13.81 -44.00
C ALA A 156 -4.72 -13.12 -42.87
N LYS A 157 -4.03 -12.78 -41.76
CA LYS A 157 -4.62 -12.01 -40.65
C LYS A 157 -5.16 -10.67 -41.12
N PHE A 158 -4.41 -9.93 -41.94
CA PHE A 158 -4.84 -8.65 -42.49
C PHE A 158 -6.09 -8.75 -43.38
N ALA A 159 -6.20 -9.79 -44.21
CA ALA A 159 -7.36 -9.99 -45.07
C ALA A 159 -8.66 -10.15 -44.27
N VAL A 160 -8.61 -10.89 -43.15
CA VAL A 160 -9.77 -11.17 -42.29
C VAL A 160 -9.95 -10.19 -41.12
N LEU A 161 -8.98 -9.29 -40.89
CA LEU A 161 -9.02 -8.34 -39.76
C LEU A 161 -10.18 -7.36 -39.92
N ASP A 162 -11.05 -7.34 -38.91
CA ASP A 162 -12.23 -6.49 -38.83
C ASP A 162 -12.10 -5.50 -37.67
N CYS A 163 -11.88 -4.24 -38.01
CA CYS A 163 -11.66 -3.17 -37.03
C CYS A 163 -12.96 -2.60 -36.46
N THR A 164 -14.12 -3.07 -36.92
CA THR A 164 -15.43 -2.70 -36.34
C THR A 164 -15.72 -3.49 -35.06
N LYS A 165 -15.03 -4.61 -34.84
CA LYS A 165 -15.18 -5.44 -33.64
C LYS A 165 -14.39 -4.85 -32.48
N SER A 166 -15.07 -4.68 -31.34
CA SER A 166 -14.47 -4.16 -30.10
C SER A 166 -13.28 -5.00 -29.61
N GLU A 167 -13.26 -6.31 -29.86
CA GLU A 167 -12.16 -7.22 -29.51
C GLU A 167 -10.84 -6.82 -30.18
N ASN A 168 -10.90 -6.33 -31.42
CA ASN A 168 -9.72 -5.91 -32.19
C ASN A 168 -9.26 -4.48 -31.85
N LEU A 169 -10.05 -3.74 -31.06
CA LEU A 169 -9.77 -2.37 -30.61
C LEU A 169 -9.32 -2.29 -29.14
N GLN A 170 -9.12 -3.43 -28.48
CA GLN A 170 -8.80 -3.46 -27.05
C GLN A 170 -7.31 -3.26 -26.72
N GLY A 171 -6.40 -3.35 -27.71
CA GLY A 171 -4.97 -3.10 -27.53
C GLY A 171 -4.33 -4.02 -26.49
N THR A 172 -3.73 -5.13 -26.90
CA THR A 172 -3.23 -6.13 -25.95
C THR A 172 -1.84 -5.83 -25.41
N GLY A 173 -1.10 -4.90 -26.03
CA GLY A 173 0.32 -4.65 -25.72
C GLY A 173 1.23 -5.87 -25.87
N ALA A 174 0.73 -6.97 -26.48
CA ALA A 174 1.43 -8.25 -26.56
C ALA A 174 2.16 -8.47 -27.91
N ASP A 175 2.17 -7.46 -28.78
CA ASP A 175 2.77 -7.57 -30.09
C ASP A 175 4.31 -7.64 -29.98
N SER A 176 4.95 -8.52 -30.75
CA SER A 176 6.41 -8.61 -30.77
C SER A 176 7.02 -7.39 -31.47
N PRO A 177 8.05 -6.73 -30.91
CA PRO A 177 8.72 -5.59 -31.56
C PRO A 177 9.50 -6.02 -32.80
N THR A 178 9.91 -7.29 -32.91
CA THR A 178 10.77 -7.76 -34.01
C THR A 178 10.01 -8.32 -35.20
N GLU A 179 8.68 -8.47 -35.09
CA GLU A 179 7.85 -9.07 -36.12
C GLU A 179 6.97 -8.03 -36.81
N ALA A 180 6.62 -8.30 -38.06
CA ALA A 180 5.58 -7.58 -38.77
C ALA A 180 4.20 -7.98 -38.25
N ILE A 181 3.28 -7.02 -38.14
CA ILE A 181 1.96 -7.23 -37.53
C ILE A 181 0.84 -6.63 -38.37
N ALA A 182 -0.34 -7.23 -38.29
CA ALA A 182 -1.58 -6.67 -38.83
C ALA A 182 -2.44 -6.14 -37.68
N VAL A 183 -2.76 -4.84 -37.71
CA VAL A 183 -3.42 -4.11 -36.60
C VAL A 183 -4.40 -3.06 -37.10
N CYS A 184 -5.33 -2.67 -36.24
CA CYS A 184 -6.33 -1.64 -36.50
C CYS A 184 -5.88 -0.26 -36.01
N ASP A 185 -6.42 0.80 -36.60
CA ASP A 185 -6.46 2.11 -35.96
C ASP A 185 -7.45 2.14 -34.79
N ARG A 186 -7.24 3.11 -33.90
CA ARG A 186 -8.09 3.33 -32.74
C ARG A 186 -9.52 3.74 -33.11
N SER A 187 -9.73 4.33 -34.28
CA SER A 187 -11.05 4.72 -34.79
C SER A 187 -11.83 3.56 -35.41
N GLY A 188 -11.21 2.39 -35.62
CA GLY A 188 -11.86 1.22 -36.22
C GLY A 188 -12.10 1.34 -37.73
N THR A 189 -11.50 2.35 -38.37
CA THR A 189 -11.72 2.72 -39.77
C THR A 189 -10.71 2.12 -40.72
N THR A 190 -9.48 1.88 -40.27
CA THR A 190 -8.36 1.49 -41.12
C THR A 190 -7.60 0.34 -40.48
N LYS A 191 -7.26 -0.65 -41.30
CA LYS A 191 -6.32 -1.71 -40.94
C LYS A 191 -4.98 -1.49 -41.63
N TYR A 192 -3.91 -1.89 -40.96
CA TYR A 192 -2.54 -1.73 -41.42
C TYR A 192 -1.77 -3.05 -41.34
N ILE A 193 -0.84 -3.23 -42.27
CA ILE A 193 0.32 -4.12 -42.09
C ILE A 193 1.50 -3.24 -41.75
N LEU A 194 2.16 -3.53 -40.62
CA LEU A 194 3.27 -2.76 -40.10
C LEU A 194 4.53 -3.60 -40.08
N ALA A 195 5.66 -2.97 -40.41
CA ALA A 195 6.99 -3.56 -40.29
C ALA A 195 7.38 -3.79 -38.82
N PRO A 196 8.49 -4.52 -38.54
CA PRO A 196 9.11 -4.54 -37.22
C PRO A 196 9.33 -3.12 -36.66
N ALA A 197 9.27 -2.98 -35.33
CA ALA A 197 9.47 -1.70 -34.66
C ALA A 197 10.94 -1.30 -34.66
N GLU A 198 11.23 -0.14 -35.23
CA GLU A 198 12.59 0.42 -35.27
C GLU A 198 12.85 1.43 -34.15
N VAL A 199 11.80 2.10 -33.68
CA VAL A 199 11.88 3.01 -32.53
C VAL A 199 10.88 2.55 -31.47
N LEU A 200 11.37 2.41 -30.24
CA LEU A 200 10.62 1.91 -29.09
C LEU A 200 10.38 3.03 -28.09
N GLY A 201 9.30 2.94 -27.30
CA GLY A 201 8.94 3.94 -26.30
C GLY A 201 10.03 4.20 -25.26
N ARG A 202 10.87 3.21 -24.94
CA ARG A 202 12.06 3.38 -24.07
C ARG A 202 13.09 4.38 -24.59
N GLN A 203 13.03 4.72 -25.88
CA GLN A 203 13.90 5.70 -26.52
C GLN A 203 13.31 7.12 -26.50
N VAL A 204 12.12 7.32 -25.93
CA VAL A 204 11.53 8.65 -25.68
C VAL A 204 12.11 9.23 -24.39
N SER A 205 12.66 10.44 -24.45
CA SER A 205 13.22 11.16 -23.31
C SER A 205 12.27 12.19 -22.72
N LYS A 206 11.42 12.81 -23.55
CA LYS A 206 10.39 13.77 -23.13
C LYS A 206 9.13 13.60 -23.96
N ALA A 207 7.98 13.79 -23.29
CA ALA A 207 6.68 13.90 -23.92
C ALA A 207 5.92 15.08 -23.29
N SER A 208 5.27 15.90 -24.11
CA SER A 208 4.49 17.06 -23.64
C SER A 208 3.28 17.31 -24.53
N ALA A 209 2.13 17.58 -23.92
CA ALA A 209 0.95 18.05 -24.64
C ALA A 209 1.13 19.53 -25.01
N SER A 210 0.74 19.90 -26.23
CA SER A 210 0.77 21.28 -26.72
C SER A 210 -0.44 21.54 -27.62
N ILE A 211 -0.82 22.80 -27.74
CA ILE A 211 -1.91 23.23 -28.61
C ILE A 211 -1.34 23.93 -29.83
N ASP A 212 -1.85 23.57 -31.01
CA ASP A 212 -1.51 24.27 -32.24
C ASP A 212 -2.31 25.59 -32.31
N THR A 213 -1.64 26.68 -31.95
CA THR A 213 -2.21 28.02 -31.95
C THR A 213 -2.35 28.63 -33.35
N GLN A 214 -1.73 28.03 -34.38
CA GLN A 214 -1.74 28.54 -35.76
C GLN A 214 -2.65 27.74 -36.69
N GLY A 215 -2.79 26.43 -36.47
CA GLY A 215 -3.52 25.51 -37.38
C GLY A 215 -4.93 25.09 -36.95
N GLY A 216 -5.50 25.65 -35.87
CA GLY A 216 -6.91 25.41 -35.51
C GLY A 216 -7.19 24.96 -34.07
N SER A 217 -6.32 25.28 -33.12
CA SER A 217 -6.51 24.95 -31.69
C SER A 217 -6.62 23.45 -31.37
N ALA A 218 -6.06 22.60 -32.22
CA ALA A 218 -6.01 21.15 -31.98
C ALA A 218 -4.86 20.80 -31.02
N TRP A 219 -5.10 19.86 -30.11
CA TRP A 219 -4.06 19.36 -29.22
C TRP A 219 -3.24 18.27 -29.89
N TYR A 220 -1.94 18.28 -29.64
CA TYR A 220 -1.00 17.24 -30.10
C TYR A 220 0.00 16.91 -28.99
N VAL A 221 0.66 15.76 -29.12
CA VAL A 221 1.72 15.34 -28.19
C VAL A 221 3.07 15.45 -28.87
N ASN A 222 3.92 16.31 -28.34
CA ASN A 222 5.30 16.45 -28.78
C ASN A 222 6.18 15.41 -28.08
N LEU A 223 7.01 14.72 -28.84
CA LEU A 223 7.96 13.72 -28.38
C LEU A 223 9.38 14.15 -28.70
N THR A 224 10.29 13.89 -27.77
CA THR A 224 11.73 14.04 -27.96
C THR A 224 12.39 12.70 -27.68
N PHE A 225 13.19 12.21 -28.61
CA PHE A 225 13.93 10.97 -28.44
C PHE A 225 15.25 11.19 -27.68
N ASN A 226 15.81 10.11 -27.14
CA ASN A 226 17.18 10.09 -26.64
C ASN A 226 18.17 9.88 -27.82
N GLY A 227 19.48 9.91 -27.55
CA GLY A 227 20.49 9.83 -28.63
C GLY A 227 20.42 8.57 -29.50
N GLU A 228 19.97 7.44 -28.96
CA GLU A 228 19.74 6.20 -29.73
C GLU A 228 18.48 6.33 -30.59
N GLY A 229 17.37 6.78 -30.01
CA GLY A 229 16.11 6.99 -30.71
C GLY A 229 16.21 8.05 -31.81
N THR A 230 16.96 9.13 -31.61
CA THR A 230 17.18 10.17 -32.64
C THR A 230 17.85 9.58 -33.88
N LYS A 231 18.86 8.71 -33.70
CA LYS A 231 19.54 8.05 -34.82
C LYS A 231 18.62 7.05 -35.52
N ALA A 232 17.92 6.22 -34.76
CA ALA A 232 16.99 5.22 -35.31
C ALA A 232 15.83 5.89 -36.06
N PHE A 233 15.21 6.92 -35.48
CA PHE A 233 14.12 7.67 -36.09
C PHE A 233 14.58 8.47 -37.32
N GLY A 234 15.76 9.08 -37.26
CA GLY A 234 16.38 9.75 -38.41
C GLY A 234 16.63 8.79 -39.58
N ALA A 235 17.17 7.59 -39.30
CA ALA A 235 17.40 6.57 -40.32
C ALA A 235 16.09 6.03 -40.91
N LEU A 236 15.08 5.78 -40.08
CA LEU A 236 13.75 5.35 -40.49
C LEU A 236 13.11 6.42 -41.41
N THR A 237 13.03 7.67 -40.95
CA THR A 237 12.41 8.77 -41.71
C THR A 237 13.14 9.02 -43.03
N ALA A 238 14.48 9.06 -43.04
CA ALA A 238 15.26 9.22 -44.27
C ALA A 238 14.95 8.13 -45.31
N ARG A 239 14.81 6.88 -44.87
CA ARG A 239 14.52 5.75 -45.76
C ARG A 239 13.12 5.79 -46.35
N VAL A 240 12.11 6.17 -45.55
CA VAL A 240 10.71 6.10 -45.99
C VAL A 240 10.28 7.29 -46.87
N THR A 241 10.95 8.45 -46.76
CA THR A 241 10.58 9.68 -47.50
C THR A 241 10.56 9.52 -49.02
N THR A 242 11.41 8.66 -49.58
CA THR A 242 11.54 8.44 -51.03
C THR A 242 10.59 7.38 -51.58
N LEU A 243 9.84 6.68 -50.71
CA LEU A 243 8.99 5.57 -51.10
C LEU A 243 7.59 6.06 -51.54
N ALA A 244 6.94 5.24 -52.37
CA ALA A 244 5.54 5.47 -52.75
C ALA A 244 4.59 5.24 -51.58
N GLU A 245 3.40 5.84 -51.60
CA GLU A 245 2.37 5.57 -50.60
C GLU A 245 1.88 4.11 -50.72
N PRO A 246 1.65 3.37 -49.62
CA PRO A 246 1.70 3.76 -48.19
C PRO A 246 3.06 3.59 -47.50
N LEU A 247 4.10 3.14 -48.22
CA LEU A 247 5.42 2.83 -47.67
C LEU A 247 6.17 4.04 -47.08
N ASN A 248 5.74 5.26 -47.41
CA ASN A 248 6.26 6.52 -46.88
C ASN A 248 5.59 7.00 -45.58
N GLN A 249 4.76 6.15 -44.96
CA GLN A 249 4.11 6.45 -43.67
C GLN A 249 4.82 5.73 -42.52
N VAL A 250 4.89 6.41 -41.38
CA VAL A 250 5.36 5.82 -40.12
C VAL A 250 4.18 5.80 -39.15
N ALA A 251 3.71 4.60 -38.82
CA ALA A 251 2.67 4.40 -37.83
C ALA A 251 3.22 4.55 -36.42
N ILE A 252 2.50 5.32 -35.62
CA ILE A 252 2.69 5.48 -34.18
C ILE A 252 1.69 4.53 -33.51
N VAL A 253 2.21 3.46 -32.93
CA VAL A 253 1.43 2.37 -32.33
C VAL A 253 1.53 2.46 -30.82
N LEU A 254 0.38 2.41 -30.13
CA LEU A 254 0.30 2.36 -28.67
C LEU A 254 -0.48 1.12 -28.26
N ASP A 255 0.14 0.25 -27.46
CA ASP A 255 -0.46 -1.00 -26.96
C ASP A 255 -1.04 -1.90 -28.07
N GLY A 256 -0.48 -1.83 -29.29
CA GLY A 256 -0.89 -2.62 -30.45
C GLY A 256 -1.95 -1.99 -31.35
N LEU A 257 -2.38 -0.76 -31.07
CA LEU A 257 -3.30 0.00 -31.91
C LEU A 257 -2.61 1.19 -32.57
N VAL A 258 -2.94 1.47 -33.84
CA VAL A 258 -2.43 2.65 -34.54
C VAL A 258 -3.17 3.88 -34.03
N VAL A 259 -2.42 4.81 -33.43
CA VAL A 259 -2.94 6.11 -32.99
C VAL A 259 -2.94 7.09 -34.15
N SER A 260 -1.85 7.12 -34.91
CA SER A 260 -1.70 7.97 -36.10
C SER A 260 -0.65 7.38 -37.05
N ALA A 261 -0.83 7.53 -38.36
CA ALA A 261 0.12 7.10 -39.38
C ALA A 261 0.44 8.24 -40.37
N PRO A 262 1.13 9.31 -39.93
CA PRO A 262 1.45 10.44 -40.79
C PRO A 262 2.40 10.03 -41.93
N ARG A 263 2.26 10.73 -43.07
CA ARG A 263 3.22 10.68 -44.17
C ARG A 263 4.47 11.46 -43.79
N ILE A 264 5.64 10.89 -44.05
CA ILE A 264 6.92 11.57 -43.85
C ILE A 264 7.31 12.26 -45.15
N ASN A 265 7.35 13.60 -45.15
CA ASN A 265 7.69 14.40 -46.32
C ASN A 265 9.19 14.73 -46.41
N GLU A 266 9.85 14.87 -45.26
CA GLU A 266 11.27 15.16 -45.14
C GLU A 266 11.91 14.30 -44.04
N ALA A 267 13.20 14.03 -44.15
CA ALA A 267 13.93 13.28 -43.13
C ALA A 267 14.01 14.09 -41.83
N ILE A 268 13.83 13.44 -40.68
CA ILE A 268 13.78 14.11 -39.37
C ILE A 268 14.99 13.65 -38.53
N PRO A 269 16.20 14.18 -38.79
CA PRO A 269 17.40 13.81 -38.02
C PRO A 269 17.44 14.47 -36.63
N SER A 270 16.55 15.42 -36.35
CA SER A 270 16.51 16.19 -35.10
C SER A 270 16.01 15.40 -33.89
N GLY A 271 15.36 14.25 -34.10
CA GLY A 271 14.87 13.40 -33.02
C GLY A 271 13.64 13.93 -32.29
N SER A 272 12.81 14.71 -33.00
CA SER A 272 11.50 15.15 -32.51
C SER A 272 10.39 14.57 -33.36
N ALA A 273 9.24 14.26 -32.75
CA ALA A 273 8.06 13.77 -33.44
C ALA A 273 6.81 14.35 -32.80
N GLN A 274 5.76 14.56 -33.59
CA GLN A 274 4.46 15.00 -33.11
C GLN A 274 3.43 13.91 -33.37
N ILE A 275 2.73 13.48 -32.32
CA ILE A 275 1.53 12.65 -32.45
C ILE A 275 0.37 13.62 -32.62
N THR A 276 -0.19 13.65 -33.82
CA THR A 276 -1.38 14.41 -34.13
C THR A 276 -2.60 13.50 -34.15
N GLY A 277 -3.74 14.06 -33.79
CA GLY A 277 -5.03 13.39 -33.68
C GLY A 277 -6.05 14.39 -33.20
N SER A 278 -7.34 14.08 -33.32
CA SER A 278 -8.43 14.90 -32.78
C SER A 278 -8.51 14.79 -31.25
N PHE A 279 -7.41 15.10 -30.55
CA PHE A 279 -7.30 14.98 -29.10
C PHE A 279 -7.95 16.17 -28.41
N THR A 280 -8.61 15.90 -27.29
CA THR A 280 -8.92 16.92 -26.29
C THR A 280 -7.66 17.28 -25.48
N GLN A 281 -7.70 18.41 -24.78
CA GLN A 281 -6.64 18.81 -23.84
C GLN A 281 -6.28 17.69 -22.86
N VAL A 282 -7.32 17.06 -22.34
CA VAL A 282 -7.25 16.03 -21.31
C VAL A 282 -6.59 14.76 -21.86
N GLU A 283 -7.02 14.30 -23.03
CA GLU A 283 -6.43 13.11 -23.67
C GLU A 283 -4.98 13.32 -24.06
N ALA A 284 -4.63 14.50 -24.58
CA ALA A 284 -3.25 14.83 -24.93
C ALA A 284 -2.33 14.88 -23.70
N GLN A 285 -2.81 15.47 -22.59
CA GLN A 285 -2.07 15.48 -21.32
C GLN A 285 -1.90 14.09 -20.73
N ASP A 286 -2.96 13.28 -20.73
CA ASP A 286 -2.93 11.90 -20.24
C ASP A 286 -1.96 11.05 -21.06
N LEU A 287 -2.03 11.13 -22.39
CA LEU A 287 -1.11 10.43 -23.29
C LEU A 287 0.34 10.89 -23.07
N ALA A 288 0.58 12.20 -22.98
CA ALA A 288 1.92 12.73 -22.73
C ALA A 288 2.49 12.25 -21.37
N ASN A 289 1.66 12.25 -20.31
CA ASN A 289 2.04 11.76 -18.99
C ASN A 289 2.42 10.29 -19.04
N VAL A 290 1.62 9.47 -19.69
CA VAL A 290 1.84 8.03 -19.82
C VAL A 290 3.12 7.74 -20.62
N LEU A 291 3.37 8.47 -21.71
CA LEU A 291 4.57 8.30 -22.55
C LEU A 291 5.85 8.82 -21.89
N LYS A 292 5.77 9.85 -21.05
CA LYS A 292 6.92 10.48 -20.38
C LYS A 292 7.66 9.53 -19.43
N TYR A 293 6.93 8.64 -18.75
CA TYR A 293 7.49 7.74 -17.74
C TYR A 293 7.84 6.34 -18.30
N GLY A 294 7.67 6.13 -19.61
CA GLY A 294 7.99 4.87 -20.29
C GLY A 294 6.94 3.78 -20.06
N ALA A 295 7.08 2.66 -20.78
CA ALA A 295 6.18 1.52 -20.68
C ALA A 295 6.44 0.69 -19.41
N LEU A 296 5.40 0.00 -18.92
CA LEU A 296 5.57 -0.94 -17.81
C LEU A 296 6.42 -2.15 -18.26
N PRO A 297 7.31 -2.69 -17.39
CA PRO A 297 8.17 -3.82 -17.73
C PRO A 297 7.39 -5.14 -17.89
N LEU A 298 6.16 -5.18 -17.39
CA LEU A 298 5.24 -6.32 -17.43
C LEU A 298 3.86 -5.80 -17.84
N ALA A 299 3.10 -6.64 -18.54
CA ALA A 299 1.68 -6.43 -18.74
C ALA A 299 0.92 -6.80 -17.45
N PHE A 300 -0.16 -6.10 -17.15
CA PHE A 300 -0.97 -6.36 -15.96
C PHE A 300 -2.44 -6.54 -16.33
N ASP A 301 -3.07 -7.56 -15.74
CA ASP A 301 -4.51 -7.73 -15.71
C ASP A 301 -5.10 -6.91 -14.55
N ARG A 302 -6.22 -6.25 -14.80
CA ARG A 302 -6.93 -5.47 -13.79
C ARG A 302 -7.79 -6.42 -12.96
N GLY A 303 -7.52 -6.48 -11.67
CA GLY A 303 -8.38 -7.09 -10.68
C GLY A 303 -9.58 -6.21 -10.34
N GLU A 304 -10.28 -6.56 -9.26
CA GLU A 304 -11.48 -5.85 -8.83
C GLU A 304 -11.20 -4.38 -8.47
N VAL A 305 -12.07 -3.49 -8.95
CA VAL A 305 -12.04 -2.06 -8.64
C VAL A 305 -12.99 -1.82 -7.46
N GLN A 306 -12.43 -1.41 -6.32
CA GLN A 306 -13.22 -1.04 -5.15
C GLN A 306 -13.27 0.48 -5.02
N GLN A 307 -14.47 1.04 -5.03
CA GLN A 307 -14.69 2.47 -4.84
C GLN A 307 -15.49 2.69 -3.57
N VAL A 308 -14.96 3.52 -2.67
CA VAL A 308 -15.58 3.90 -1.40
C VAL A 308 -15.78 5.40 -1.40
N SER A 309 -16.97 5.89 -1.03
CA SER A 309 -17.19 7.33 -0.94
C SER A 309 -16.52 7.92 0.30
N PRO A 310 -16.02 9.18 0.23
CA PRO A 310 -15.46 9.86 1.40
C PRO A 310 -16.43 9.98 2.57
N THR A 311 -17.73 10.13 2.29
CA THR A 311 -18.79 10.21 3.31
C THR A 311 -18.91 8.92 4.11
N LEU A 312 -18.93 7.77 3.44
CA LEU A 312 -19.03 6.48 4.10
C LEU A 312 -17.78 6.23 4.96
N GLY A 313 -16.60 6.58 4.47
CA GLY A 313 -15.35 6.42 5.23
C GLY A 313 -15.32 7.28 6.51
N ALA A 314 -15.74 8.54 6.41
CA ALA A 314 -15.81 9.44 7.57
C ALA A 314 -16.82 8.94 8.63
N ASP A 315 -17.98 8.44 8.20
CA ASP A 315 -19.00 7.88 9.09
C ASP A 315 -18.48 6.62 9.81
N GLN A 316 -17.76 5.75 9.09
CA GLN A 316 -17.14 4.55 9.67
C GLN A 316 -16.03 4.89 10.68
N LEU A 317 -15.20 5.90 10.38
CA LEU A 317 -14.20 6.40 11.32
C LEU A 317 -14.86 6.91 12.61
N ASN A 318 -15.89 7.74 12.49
CA ASN A 318 -16.62 8.28 13.63
C ASN A 318 -17.27 7.16 14.46
N ALA A 319 -17.92 6.19 13.81
CA ALA A 319 -18.51 5.04 14.49
C ALA A 319 -17.45 4.21 15.23
N GLY A 320 -16.29 3.97 14.60
CA GLY A 320 -15.16 3.26 15.22
C GLY A 320 -14.59 4.00 16.43
N LEU A 321 -14.41 5.32 16.35
CA LEU A 321 -13.95 6.14 17.48
C LEU A 321 -14.94 6.15 18.65
N ILE A 322 -16.24 6.22 18.36
CA ILE A 322 -17.30 6.14 19.39
C ILE A 322 -17.28 4.76 20.05
N ALA A 323 -17.23 3.68 19.27
CA ALA A 323 -17.17 2.31 19.79
C ALA A 323 -15.93 2.08 20.66
N GLY A 324 -14.76 2.54 20.21
CA GLY A 324 -13.51 2.47 20.97
C GLY A 324 -13.56 3.31 22.25
N GLY A 325 -14.10 4.52 22.20
CA GLY A 325 -14.26 5.40 23.36
C GLY A 325 -15.21 4.83 24.41
N LEU A 326 -16.35 4.28 23.99
CA LEU A 326 -17.30 3.58 24.87
C LEU A 326 -16.68 2.33 25.50
N GLY A 327 -15.99 1.51 24.69
CA GLY A 327 -15.29 0.32 25.16
C GLY A 327 -14.21 0.65 26.19
N LEU A 328 -13.36 1.65 25.90
CA LEU A 328 -12.36 2.16 26.84
C LEU A 328 -13.03 2.67 28.13
N GLY A 329 -14.09 3.46 28.01
CA GLY A 329 -14.84 3.97 29.16
C GLY A 329 -15.38 2.87 30.07
N LEU A 330 -15.95 1.80 29.49
CA LEU A 330 -16.45 0.65 30.23
C LEU A 330 -15.32 -0.13 30.94
N VAL A 331 -14.20 -0.36 30.25
CA VAL A 331 -13.03 -1.02 30.85
C VAL A 331 -12.49 -0.20 32.02
N LEU A 332 -12.30 1.11 31.84
CA LEU A 332 -11.81 2.00 32.90
C LEU A 332 -12.78 2.04 34.08
N LEU A 333 -14.09 2.15 33.82
CA LEU A 333 -15.12 2.16 34.86
C LEU A 333 -15.10 0.85 35.66
N TYR A 334 -15.09 -0.29 34.98
CA TYR A 334 -15.01 -1.60 35.63
C TYR A 334 -13.74 -1.73 36.48
N SER A 335 -12.58 -1.37 35.92
CA SER A 335 -11.30 -1.44 36.64
C SER A 335 -11.28 -0.54 37.87
N LEU A 336 -11.82 0.68 37.79
CA LEU A 336 -11.91 1.59 38.93
C LEU A 336 -12.88 1.09 40.00
N LEU A 337 -14.03 0.52 39.62
CA LEU A 337 -14.99 -0.01 40.59
C LEU A 337 -14.47 -1.27 41.30
N TYR A 338 -13.89 -2.20 40.54
CA TYR A 338 -13.46 -3.50 41.05
C TYR A 338 -12.08 -3.47 41.74
N TYR A 339 -11.11 -2.76 41.16
CA TYR A 339 -9.73 -2.65 41.68
C TYR A 339 -9.46 -1.37 42.47
N ARG A 340 -10.38 -0.39 42.47
CA ARG A 340 -10.28 0.85 43.25
C ARG A 340 -8.95 1.58 43.02
N GLY A 341 -8.13 1.76 44.06
CA GLY A 341 -6.83 2.42 43.98
C GLY A 341 -5.88 1.79 42.96
N LEU A 342 -5.93 0.46 42.75
CA LEU A 342 -5.18 -0.22 41.69
C LEU A 342 -5.76 0.05 40.29
N GLY A 343 -7.04 0.43 40.18
CA GLY A 343 -7.65 0.84 38.91
C GLY A 343 -6.98 2.07 38.30
N PHE A 344 -6.42 2.99 39.11
CA PHE A 344 -5.63 4.11 38.59
C PHE A 344 -4.32 3.67 37.93
N VAL A 345 -3.76 2.52 38.34
CA VAL A 345 -2.62 1.91 37.66
C VAL A 345 -3.05 1.45 36.26
N THR A 346 -4.20 0.79 36.15
CA THR A 346 -4.77 0.40 34.83
C THR A 346 -5.00 1.60 33.93
N VAL A 347 -5.58 2.69 34.45
CA VAL A 347 -5.77 3.94 33.70
C VAL A 347 -4.43 4.47 33.20
N GLY A 348 -3.42 4.56 34.07
CA GLY A 348 -2.08 5.00 33.70
C GLY A 348 -1.43 4.11 32.64
N SER A 349 -1.57 2.79 32.77
CA SER A 349 -1.00 1.82 31.83
C SER A 349 -1.65 1.93 30.45
N LEU A 350 -2.99 2.06 30.38
CA LEU A 350 -3.72 2.26 29.13
C LEU A 350 -3.37 3.60 28.46
N LEU A 351 -3.19 4.67 29.24
CA LEU A 351 -2.75 5.96 28.70
C LEU A 351 -1.36 5.89 28.08
N VAL A 352 -0.41 5.23 28.75
CA VAL A 352 0.94 5.02 28.24
C VAL A 352 0.92 4.12 27.01
N ALA A 353 0.15 3.04 27.02
CA ALA A 353 -0.03 2.16 25.87
C ALA A 353 -0.60 2.93 24.67
N GLY A 354 -1.69 3.67 24.87
CA GLY A 354 -2.31 4.50 23.83
C GLY A 354 -1.37 5.57 23.29
N SER A 355 -0.58 6.21 24.14
CA SER A 355 0.42 7.19 23.73
C SER A 355 1.52 6.57 22.87
N LEU A 356 2.05 5.40 23.27
CA LEU A 356 3.03 4.66 22.49
C LEU A 356 2.47 4.22 21.14
N VAL A 357 1.28 3.64 21.12
CA VAL A 357 0.60 3.20 19.89
C VAL A 357 0.37 4.39 18.95
N TYR A 358 -0.11 5.52 19.47
CA TYR A 358 -0.33 6.73 18.69
C TYR A 358 0.97 7.27 18.08
N LEU A 359 2.04 7.38 18.87
CA LEU A 359 3.35 7.81 18.38
C LEU A 359 3.93 6.84 17.34
N LEU A 360 3.73 5.53 17.53
CA LEU A 360 4.10 4.52 16.55
C LEU A 360 3.34 4.71 15.24
N PHE A 361 2.02 4.91 15.27
CA PHE A 361 1.25 5.15 14.03
C PHE A 361 1.74 6.39 13.26
N LEU A 362 2.08 7.47 13.95
CA LEU A 362 2.66 8.67 13.31
C LEU A 362 4.01 8.37 12.64
N LEU A 363 4.92 7.72 13.35
CA LEU A 363 6.27 7.42 12.84
C LEU A 363 6.24 6.38 11.72
N LEU A 364 5.51 5.27 11.91
CA LEU A 364 5.36 4.23 10.89
C LEU A 364 4.64 4.76 9.65
N GLY A 365 3.68 5.68 9.83
CA GLY A 365 3.02 6.37 8.72
C GLY A 365 4.02 7.11 7.83
N LYS A 366 5.08 7.68 8.42
CA LYS A 366 6.13 8.35 7.65
C LYS A 366 7.19 7.40 7.08
N TRP A 367 7.61 6.39 7.84
CA TRP A 367 8.74 5.53 7.47
C TRP A 367 8.39 4.48 6.44
N ILE A 368 7.27 3.79 6.65
CA ILE A 368 6.86 2.66 5.82
C ILE A 368 5.55 2.92 5.10
N GLY A 369 4.99 4.13 5.24
CA GLY A 369 3.71 4.47 4.63
C GLY A 369 2.51 3.83 5.32
N PHE A 370 2.63 3.41 6.58
CA PHE A 370 1.52 2.78 7.31
C PHE A 370 0.25 3.65 7.30
N THR A 371 -0.86 3.04 6.88
CA THR A 371 -2.19 3.66 6.88
C THR A 371 -3.11 2.93 7.85
N LEU A 372 -3.83 3.68 8.68
CA LEU A 372 -4.81 3.15 9.61
C LEU A 372 -6.11 2.88 8.85
N THR A 373 -6.50 1.62 8.72
CA THR A 373 -7.76 1.18 8.09
C THR A 373 -8.86 0.98 9.13
N LEU A 374 -10.11 0.82 8.70
CA LEU A 374 -11.25 0.45 9.54
C LEU A 374 -10.99 -0.86 10.29
N ALA A 375 -10.44 -1.86 9.58
CA ALA A 375 -10.02 -3.11 10.18
C ALA A 375 -8.86 -2.90 11.18
N GLY A 376 -7.93 -1.99 10.89
CA GLY A 376 -6.91 -1.56 11.85
C GLY A 376 -7.50 -0.93 13.12
N ILE A 377 -8.53 -0.09 12.99
CA ILE A 377 -9.27 0.48 14.13
C ILE A 377 -9.89 -0.65 14.96
N ALA A 378 -10.54 -1.63 14.34
CA ALA A 378 -11.08 -2.78 15.06
C ALA A 378 -9.98 -3.54 15.83
N GLY A 379 -8.80 -3.71 15.24
CA GLY A 379 -7.63 -4.30 15.91
C GLY A 379 -7.18 -3.48 17.12
N ALA A 380 -7.13 -2.15 17.00
CA ALA A 380 -6.80 -1.26 18.11
C ALA A 380 -7.86 -1.30 19.23
N ILE A 381 -9.14 -1.44 18.89
CA ILE A 381 -10.22 -1.58 19.88
C ILE A 381 -10.09 -2.91 20.63
N VAL A 382 -9.86 -4.02 19.92
CA VAL A 382 -9.64 -5.34 20.54
C VAL A 382 -8.44 -5.29 21.50
N ALA A 383 -7.39 -4.56 21.13
CA ALA A 383 -6.20 -4.40 21.96
C ALA A 383 -6.47 -3.72 23.32
N ILE A 384 -7.49 -2.88 23.44
CA ILE A 384 -7.88 -2.29 24.74
C ILE A 384 -8.30 -3.40 25.72
N GLY A 385 -9.02 -4.42 25.24
CA GLY A 385 -9.40 -5.57 26.04
C GLY A 385 -8.21 -6.47 26.39
N VAL A 386 -7.37 -6.78 25.40
CA VAL A 386 -6.17 -7.62 25.60
C VAL A 386 -5.21 -6.96 26.60
N THR A 387 -4.93 -5.67 26.45
CA THR A 387 -4.07 -4.92 27.39
C THR A 387 -4.65 -4.90 28.82
N ALA A 388 -5.98 -4.76 28.95
CA ALA A 388 -6.64 -4.80 30.24
C ALA A 388 -6.51 -6.18 30.92
N ASP A 389 -6.57 -7.27 30.16
CA ASP A 389 -6.43 -8.64 30.67
C ASP A 389 -5.07 -8.87 31.34
N SER A 390 -3.98 -8.40 30.72
CA SER A 390 -2.63 -8.47 31.29
C SER A 390 -2.53 -7.82 32.67
N PHE A 391 -3.22 -6.70 32.90
CA PHE A 391 -3.26 -6.04 34.20
C PHE A 391 -4.11 -6.80 35.21
N ILE A 392 -5.25 -7.33 34.79
CA ILE A 392 -6.17 -8.14 35.62
C ILE A 392 -5.45 -9.38 36.15
N ILE A 393 -4.76 -10.13 35.27
CA ILE A 393 -4.00 -11.32 35.64
C ILE A 393 -2.96 -10.98 36.72
N TYR A 394 -2.24 -9.87 36.55
CA TYR A 394 -1.25 -9.45 37.54
C TYR A 394 -1.88 -9.07 38.88
N PHE A 395 -2.98 -8.31 38.87
CA PHE A 395 -3.64 -7.86 40.10
C PHE A 395 -4.32 -8.98 40.87
N GLU A 396 -4.98 -9.91 40.18
CA GLU A 396 -5.54 -11.10 40.82
C GLU A 396 -4.43 -11.95 41.44
N ARG A 397 -3.28 -12.08 40.76
CA ARG A 397 -2.18 -12.85 41.34
C ARG A 397 -1.57 -12.19 42.58
N ILE A 398 -1.54 -10.86 42.64
CA ILE A 398 -1.18 -10.13 43.86
C ILE A 398 -2.20 -10.36 44.98
N ARG A 399 -3.50 -10.31 44.65
CA ARG A 399 -4.59 -10.56 45.62
C ARG A 399 -4.53 -11.96 46.20
N ASP A 400 -4.24 -12.98 45.39
CA ASP A 400 -4.04 -14.36 45.85
C ASP A 400 -2.90 -14.48 46.85
N GLU A 401 -1.76 -13.86 46.58
CA GLU A 401 -0.60 -13.90 47.48
C GLU A 401 -0.90 -13.22 48.82
N ILE A 402 -1.73 -12.18 48.82
CA ILE A 402 -2.21 -11.52 50.05
C ILE A 402 -3.21 -12.41 50.80
N ARG A 403 -4.06 -13.17 50.07
CA ARG A 403 -4.95 -14.18 50.66
C ARG A 403 -4.16 -15.28 51.37
N GLU A 404 -3.01 -15.67 50.81
CA GLU A 404 -2.05 -16.60 51.44
C GLU A 404 -1.31 -15.99 52.66
N GLY A 405 -1.61 -14.74 53.06
CA GLY A 405 -1.04 -14.09 54.24
C GLY A 405 0.28 -13.36 53.99
N ARG A 406 0.72 -13.22 52.74
CA ARG A 406 1.98 -12.52 52.42
C ARG A 406 1.82 -11.01 52.54
N THR A 407 2.89 -10.34 52.95
CA THR A 407 2.93 -8.87 52.94
C THR A 407 2.84 -8.33 51.52
N LEU A 408 2.22 -7.15 51.34
CA LEU A 408 2.02 -6.54 50.02
C LEU A 408 3.32 -6.45 49.19
N ARG A 409 4.45 -6.10 49.82
CA ARG A 409 5.75 -6.00 49.15
C ARG A 409 6.23 -7.34 48.58
N MET A 410 6.03 -8.42 49.34
CA MET A 410 6.38 -9.76 48.90
C MET A 410 5.38 -10.27 47.86
N ALA A 411 4.08 -10.04 48.07
CA ALA A 411 3.01 -10.42 47.16
C ALA A 411 3.19 -9.83 45.75
N VAL A 412 3.66 -8.59 45.65
CA VAL A 412 3.93 -7.93 44.36
C VAL A 412 5.06 -8.60 43.58
N GLU A 413 6.11 -9.06 44.26
CA GLU A 413 7.27 -9.69 43.60
C GLU A 413 7.02 -11.17 43.31
N THR A 414 6.43 -11.93 44.25
CA THR A 414 6.11 -13.34 44.02
C THR A 414 4.94 -13.51 43.06
N GLY A 415 3.94 -12.63 43.15
CA GLY A 415 2.82 -12.60 42.22
C GLY A 415 3.27 -12.29 40.79
N TRP A 416 4.25 -11.39 40.61
CA TRP A 416 4.83 -11.09 39.31
C TRP A 416 5.52 -12.30 38.66
N GLN A 417 6.26 -13.10 39.44
CA GLN A 417 6.94 -14.28 38.90
C GLN A 417 5.96 -15.29 38.29
N ARG A 418 4.76 -15.41 38.86
CA ARG A 418 3.68 -16.28 38.38
C ARG A 418 2.92 -15.62 37.22
N ALA A 419 2.54 -14.35 37.36
CA ALA A 419 1.77 -13.61 36.36
C ALA A 419 2.53 -13.41 35.03
N ARG A 420 3.83 -13.09 35.07
CA ARG A 420 4.62 -12.79 33.87
C ARG A 420 4.62 -13.92 32.85
N HIS A 421 4.58 -15.19 33.30
CA HIS A 421 4.57 -16.33 32.41
C HIS A 421 3.23 -16.44 31.69
N THR A 422 2.12 -16.29 32.42
CA THR A 422 0.78 -16.32 31.84
C THR A 422 0.58 -15.19 30.83
N ILE A 423 1.01 -13.97 31.16
CA ILE A 423 0.92 -12.80 30.28
C ILE A 423 1.73 -13.03 29.00
N LEU A 424 3.00 -13.43 29.13
CA LEU A 424 3.85 -13.71 27.97
C LEU A 424 3.27 -14.80 27.06
N VAL A 425 2.69 -15.86 27.62
CA VAL A 425 2.10 -16.94 26.83
C VAL A 425 0.84 -16.46 26.10
N ALA A 426 -0.06 -15.73 26.78
CA ALA A 426 -1.28 -15.21 26.18
C ALA A 426 -0.99 -14.21 25.04
N ASP A 427 -0.07 -13.28 25.25
CA ASP A 427 0.33 -12.30 24.24
C ASP A 427 1.09 -12.93 23.08
N PHE A 428 1.92 -13.95 23.34
CA PHE A 428 2.64 -14.64 22.28
C PHE A 428 1.69 -15.40 21.35
N VAL A 429 0.61 -15.99 21.85
CA VAL A 429 -0.44 -16.59 21.02
C VAL A 429 -1.09 -15.53 20.12
N SER A 430 -1.38 -14.35 20.67
CA SER A 430 -1.94 -13.23 19.91
C SER A 430 -0.98 -12.71 18.83
N ILE A 431 0.33 -12.63 19.13
CA ILE A 431 1.36 -12.25 18.16
C ILE A 431 1.49 -13.29 17.04
N ILE A 432 1.47 -14.59 17.36
CA ILE A 432 1.49 -15.65 16.33
C ILE A 432 0.27 -15.51 15.42
N ALA A 433 -0.93 -15.34 16.00
CA ALA A 433 -2.15 -15.15 15.22
C ALA A 433 -2.05 -13.92 14.30
N ALA A 434 -1.55 -12.79 14.82
CA ALA A 434 -1.31 -11.58 14.05
C ALA A 434 -0.30 -11.81 12.91
N VAL A 435 0.81 -12.52 13.16
CA VAL A 435 1.82 -12.84 12.14
C VAL A 435 1.22 -13.72 11.04
N LEU A 436 0.49 -14.77 11.40
CA LEU A 436 -0.17 -15.64 10.42
C LEU A 436 -1.18 -14.86 9.57
N LEU A 437 -2.07 -14.08 10.20
CA LEU A 437 -3.01 -13.25 9.47
C LEU A 437 -2.31 -12.22 8.57
N TYR A 438 -1.19 -11.64 9.01
CA TYR A 438 -0.46 -10.66 8.21
C TYR A 438 0.16 -11.24 6.93
N PHE A 439 0.61 -12.50 6.96
CA PHE A 439 1.22 -13.15 5.80
C PHE A 439 0.20 -13.83 4.88
N PHE A 440 -0.88 -14.37 5.43
CA PHE A 440 -1.86 -15.14 4.68
C PHE A 440 -3.09 -14.32 4.23
N ALA A 441 -3.39 -13.19 4.88
CA ALA A 441 -4.57 -12.39 4.53
C ALA A 441 -4.27 -11.25 3.54
N VAL A 442 -5.31 -10.81 2.83
CA VAL A 442 -5.27 -9.74 1.83
C VAL A 442 -6.12 -8.55 2.28
N GLY A 443 -5.82 -7.36 1.75
CA GLY A 443 -6.59 -6.14 2.00
C GLY A 443 -6.67 -5.74 3.49
N GLY A 444 -7.87 -5.35 3.93
CA GLY A 444 -8.11 -4.80 5.27
C GLY A 444 -7.73 -5.74 6.43
N VAL A 445 -7.86 -7.06 6.26
CA VAL A 445 -7.52 -8.04 7.32
C VAL A 445 -6.04 -7.98 7.70
N ARG A 446 -5.16 -7.64 6.74
CA ARG A 446 -3.73 -7.44 7.00
C ARG A 446 -3.48 -6.22 7.89
N GLY A 447 -4.27 -5.16 7.73
CA GLY A 447 -4.24 -3.97 8.59
C GLY A 447 -4.72 -4.24 10.01
N PHE A 448 -5.77 -5.06 10.17
CA PHE A 448 -6.20 -5.57 11.48
C PHE A 448 -5.07 -6.34 12.17
N ALA A 449 -4.47 -7.30 11.46
CA ALA A 449 -3.43 -8.17 11.98
C ALA A 449 -2.18 -7.38 12.40
N PHE A 450 -1.75 -6.44 11.57
CA PHE A 450 -0.62 -5.55 11.88
C PHE A 450 -0.88 -4.73 13.15
N THR A 451 -2.07 -4.12 13.24
CA THR A 451 -2.43 -3.28 14.38
C THR A 451 -2.49 -4.09 15.66
N LEU A 452 -3.16 -5.26 15.63
CA LEU A 452 -3.22 -6.18 16.76
C LEU A 452 -1.80 -6.56 17.22
N GLY A 453 -0.95 -7.06 16.32
CA GLY A 453 0.42 -7.47 16.65
C GLY A 453 1.26 -6.32 17.24
N LEU A 454 1.17 -5.12 16.67
CA LEU A 454 1.87 -3.94 17.18
C LEU A 454 1.40 -3.55 18.58
N THR A 455 0.08 -3.53 18.81
CA THR A 455 -0.49 -3.18 20.12
C THR A 455 -0.18 -4.22 21.19
N THR A 456 -0.15 -5.51 20.86
CA THR A 456 0.27 -6.57 21.79
C THR A 456 1.75 -6.45 22.17
N LEU A 457 2.62 -6.05 21.24
CA LEU A 457 4.03 -5.74 21.58
C LEU A 457 4.13 -4.54 22.53
N VAL A 458 3.30 -3.51 22.33
CA VAL A 458 3.22 -2.37 23.25
C VAL A 458 2.70 -2.81 24.62
N ASP A 459 1.71 -3.70 24.69
CA ASP A 459 1.20 -4.22 25.95
C ASP A 459 2.31 -4.87 26.78
N LEU A 460 3.08 -5.77 26.17
CA LEU A 460 4.24 -6.40 26.83
C LEU A 460 5.24 -5.36 27.36
N ILE A 461 5.54 -4.32 26.57
CA ILE A 461 6.43 -3.24 27.03
C ILE A 461 5.81 -2.53 28.25
N VAL A 462 4.53 -2.18 28.19
CA VAL A 462 3.84 -1.45 29.26
C VAL A 462 3.75 -2.28 30.53
N VAL A 463 3.36 -3.54 30.46
CA VAL A 463 3.25 -4.43 31.62
C VAL A 463 4.59 -4.55 32.37
N PHE A 464 5.69 -4.76 31.62
CA PHE A 464 7.02 -4.99 32.20
C PHE A 464 7.73 -3.71 32.64
N VAL A 465 7.63 -2.63 31.86
CA VAL A 465 8.41 -1.40 32.05
C VAL A 465 7.63 -0.34 32.84
N PHE A 466 6.31 -0.36 32.78
CA PHE A 466 5.43 0.59 33.47
C PHE A 466 4.65 -0.05 34.62
N THR A 467 3.77 -1.03 34.35
CA THR A 467 2.83 -1.57 35.33
C THR A 467 3.54 -2.20 36.52
N LYS A 468 4.43 -3.18 36.31
CA LYS A 468 5.16 -3.84 37.40
C LYS A 468 5.99 -2.85 38.25
N PRO A 469 6.80 -1.97 37.66
CA PRO A 469 7.55 -0.97 38.42
C PRO A 469 6.66 0.00 39.21
N LEU A 470 5.56 0.46 38.61
CA LEU A 470 4.62 1.37 39.27
C LEU A 470 3.97 0.69 40.48
N VAL A 471 3.45 -0.53 40.33
CA VAL A 471 2.88 -1.31 41.45
C VAL A 471 3.94 -1.59 42.53
N THR A 472 5.19 -1.85 42.14
CA THR A 472 6.31 -2.02 43.08
C THR A 472 6.54 -0.77 43.92
N ILE A 473 6.45 0.43 43.33
CA ILE A 473 6.58 1.71 44.06
C ILE A 473 5.36 1.94 44.96
N LEU A 474 4.15 1.76 44.43
CA LEU A 474 2.91 1.94 45.17
C LEU A 474 2.81 1.01 46.39
N SER A 475 3.34 -0.22 46.29
CA SER A 475 3.41 -1.19 47.41
C SER A 475 4.18 -0.68 48.64
N ARG A 476 5.03 0.34 48.47
CA ARG A 476 5.83 0.96 49.54
C ARG A 476 5.12 2.13 50.21
N LEU A 477 4.08 2.68 49.58
CA LEU A 477 3.31 3.80 50.11
C LEU A 477 2.38 3.31 51.22
N ASN A 478 2.30 4.09 52.31
CA ASN A 478 1.48 3.76 53.48
C ASN A 478 0.01 3.53 53.13
N PHE A 479 -0.54 4.25 52.14
CA PHE A 479 -1.92 4.08 51.68
C PHE A 479 -2.23 2.66 51.17
N PHE A 480 -1.30 2.05 50.42
CA PHE A 480 -1.49 0.70 49.89
C PHE A 480 -1.02 -0.36 50.90
N SER A 481 0.11 -0.14 51.58
CA SER A 481 0.68 -1.11 52.52
C SER A 481 -0.14 -1.30 53.79
N SER A 482 -0.95 -0.30 54.20
CA SER A 482 -1.86 -0.40 55.34
C SER A 482 -3.19 -1.11 55.02
N GLY A 483 -3.43 -1.49 53.77
CA GLY A 483 -4.68 -2.16 53.38
C GLY A 483 -5.91 -1.25 53.45
N HIS A 484 -5.75 0.04 53.12
CA HIS A 484 -6.85 1.03 53.16
C HIS A 484 -8.07 0.56 52.34
N ARG A 485 -9.31 0.87 52.77
CA ARG A 485 -10.56 0.41 52.10
C ARG A 485 -10.61 0.73 50.61
N TYR A 486 -10.05 1.87 50.22
CA TYR A 486 -10.01 2.35 48.83
C TYR A 486 -8.80 1.87 48.03
N SER A 487 -7.82 1.18 48.63
CA SER A 487 -6.65 0.69 47.90
C SER A 487 -6.96 -0.51 46.99
N GLY A 488 -8.09 -1.19 47.23
CA GLY A 488 -8.44 -2.45 46.55
C GLY A 488 -7.74 -3.68 47.13
N LEU A 489 -6.91 -3.48 48.17
CA LEU A 489 -6.06 -4.48 48.83
C LEU A 489 -6.35 -4.59 50.34
N SER A 490 -7.51 -4.11 50.78
CA SER A 490 -7.99 -4.28 52.16
C SER A 490 -8.35 -5.75 52.46
N ALA A 491 -8.27 -6.17 53.72
CA ALA A 491 -8.65 -7.52 54.14
C ALA A 491 -10.07 -7.93 53.67
N LYS A 492 -11.02 -6.98 53.74
CA LYS A 492 -12.39 -7.16 53.25
C LYS A 492 -12.49 -7.32 51.72
N SER A 493 -11.61 -6.69 50.94
CA SER A 493 -11.58 -6.83 49.48
C SER A 493 -10.79 -8.05 49.00
N THR A 494 -9.82 -8.52 49.78
CA THR A 494 -9.08 -9.76 49.48
C THR A 494 -9.79 -10.99 50.02
N GLY A 495 -10.80 -10.85 50.89
CA GLY A 495 -11.52 -11.98 51.48
C GLY A 495 -10.77 -12.64 52.65
N THR A 496 -9.79 -11.95 53.23
CA THR A 496 -9.09 -12.41 54.43
C THR A 496 -9.84 -11.93 55.66
N LEU A 497 -10.19 -12.84 56.58
CA LEU A 497 -10.75 -12.48 57.88
C LEU A 497 -9.68 -11.71 58.68
N PRO A 498 -10.03 -10.63 59.41
CA PRO A 498 -9.07 -9.95 60.25
C PRO A 498 -8.55 -10.95 61.29
N VAL A 499 -7.23 -11.16 61.32
CA VAL A 499 -6.59 -11.82 62.45
C VAL A 499 -6.87 -10.93 63.66
N VAL A 500 -7.76 -11.40 64.53
CA VAL A 500 -8.03 -10.76 65.82
C VAL A 500 -6.68 -10.67 66.53
N LYS A 501 -6.19 -9.44 66.73
CA LYS A 501 -5.12 -9.22 67.70
C LYS A 501 -5.73 -9.48 69.07
N GLU A 502 -5.50 -10.66 69.63
CA GLU A 502 -5.71 -10.87 71.06
C GLU A 502 -4.81 -9.85 71.80
N ALA A 503 -5.43 -9.16 72.76
CA ALA A 503 -4.90 -8.02 73.49
C ALA A 503 -3.87 -8.42 74.54
#